data_AF-A0A2G5S9W3-F1
#
_entry.id   AF-A0A2G5S9W3-F1
#
_cell.length_a   1.000
_cell.length_b   1.000
_cell.length_c   1.000
_cell.angle_alpha   90.00
_cell.angle_beta   90.00
_cell.angle_gamma   90.00
#
_symmetry.space_group_name_H-M   'P 1'
#
loop_
_entity.id
_entity.type
_entity.pdbx_description
1 polymer ?
#
loop_
_entity_poly.entity_id
_entity_poly.type
_entity_poly.pdbx_seq_one_letter_code
_entity_poly.pdbx_strand_id
1 'polypeptide(L)'
;MISALKKTFKLNYTTPYFVPTPDEGIVKRVANFRGFTVRILKNELADLGLTTKFPEIQNYAEAVYFDVMERKKERYLRTCDLFDAVEHCQLNCTLERLPILKKFVHNQKGCHRVYGLECEYCDGGENPETQKLLVLKKELAELQKAHDKICKEYRQKSREIQELEKENEPVVKRMKLDDSYELSIDDEERNAPSTSNLS
;
A
#
# COMPACT_ATOMS: atom_id res chain seq x y z
N MET A 1 23.99 3.54 -10.15
CA MET A 1 23.71 2.12 -10.44
C MET A 1 24.16 1.66 -11.83
N ILE A 2 23.78 2.34 -12.92
CA ILE A 2 24.14 1.94 -14.31
C ILE A 2 25.67 1.87 -14.55
N SER A 3 26.45 2.77 -13.93
CA SER A 3 27.91 2.80 -14.06
C SER A 3 28.62 1.59 -13.43
N ALA A 4 28.04 0.96 -12.40
CA ALA A 4 28.64 -0.22 -11.78
C ALA A 4 28.45 -1.44 -12.68
N LEU A 5 27.23 -1.65 -13.21
CA LEU A 5 26.91 -2.73 -14.14
C LEU A 5 27.73 -2.68 -15.43
N LYS A 6 27.95 -1.48 -16.00
CA LYS A 6 28.82 -1.30 -17.19
C LYS A 6 30.30 -1.63 -16.94
N LYS A 7 30.75 -1.51 -15.68
CA LYS A 7 32.13 -1.87 -15.29
C LYS A 7 32.30 -3.38 -15.16
N THR A 8 31.25 -4.08 -14.71
CA THR A 8 31.24 -5.54 -14.53
C THR A 8 30.98 -6.30 -15.82
N PHE A 9 30.08 -5.79 -16.68
CA PHE A 9 29.76 -6.37 -17.98
C PHE A 9 30.45 -5.59 -19.10
N LYS A 10 31.73 -5.89 -19.33
CA LYS A 10 32.37 -5.54 -20.61
C LYS A 10 31.79 -6.48 -21.67
N LEU A 11 31.05 -5.93 -22.63
CA LEU A 11 30.44 -6.69 -23.73
C LEU A 11 31.51 -7.07 -24.77
N ASN A 12 32.55 -7.77 -24.35
CA ASN A 12 33.52 -8.39 -25.24
C ASN A 12 33.48 -9.91 -25.03
N TYR A 13 33.64 -10.66 -26.11
CA TYR A 13 33.62 -12.14 -26.16
C TYR A 13 34.69 -12.81 -25.29
N THR A 14 35.53 -12.03 -24.62
CA THR A 14 36.52 -12.45 -23.61
C THR A 14 35.98 -12.37 -22.17
N THR A 15 34.68 -12.10 -22.00
CA THR A 15 34.04 -12.20 -20.68
C THR A 15 34.11 -13.64 -20.17
N PRO A 16 34.50 -13.88 -18.90
CA PRO A 16 34.72 -15.22 -18.35
C PRO A 16 33.52 -16.17 -18.45
N TYR A 17 32.33 -15.62 -18.68
CA TYR A 17 31.06 -16.36 -18.79
C TYR A 17 30.87 -17.08 -20.13
N PHE A 18 31.68 -16.78 -21.15
CA PHE A 18 31.66 -17.42 -22.47
C PHE A 18 32.96 -18.15 -22.81
N VAL A 19 33.82 -18.41 -21.82
CA VAL A 19 34.96 -19.31 -22.04
C VAL A 19 34.37 -20.68 -22.36
N PRO A 20 34.66 -21.28 -23.53
CA PRO A 20 34.28 -22.65 -23.81
C PRO A 20 34.83 -23.49 -22.66
N THR A 21 33.97 -24.16 -21.90
CA THR A 21 34.46 -25.12 -20.93
C THR A 21 35.34 -26.10 -21.72
N PRO A 22 36.58 -26.38 -21.27
CA PRO A 22 37.31 -27.52 -21.79
C PRO A 22 36.34 -28.69 -21.75
N ASP A 23 36.28 -29.46 -22.85
CA ASP A 23 35.44 -30.64 -22.97
C ASP A 23 35.87 -31.67 -21.91
N GLU A 24 35.48 -31.42 -20.66
CA GLU A 24 35.41 -32.41 -19.59
C GLU A 24 34.15 -33.19 -19.90
N GLY A 25 34.33 -34.10 -20.85
CA GLY A 25 33.28 -34.95 -21.35
C GLY A 25 32.48 -35.57 -20.22
N ILE A 26 31.16 -35.51 -20.36
CA ILE A 26 30.24 -36.64 -20.39
C ILE A 26 28.93 -36.01 -20.84
N VAL A 27 28.67 -36.02 -22.16
CA VAL A 27 27.28 -35.88 -22.63
C VAL A 27 26.55 -37.09 -22.07
N LYS A 28 25.78 -36.90 -21.00
CA LYS A 28 24.99 -37.97 -20.40
C LYS A 28 24.03 -38.51 -21.46
N ARG A 29 24.19 -39.78 -21.80
CA ARG A 29 23.24 -40.48 -22.67
C ARG A 29 21.91 -40.59 -21.92
N VAL A 30 20.89 -39.89 -22.40
CA VAL A 30 19.53 -40.01 -21.87
C VAL A 30 18.90 -41.26 -22.50
N ALA A 31 18.91 -42.38 -21.79
CA ALA A 31 18.28 -43.62 -22.25
C ALA A 31 16.75 -43.45 -22.28
N ASN A 32 16.10 -43.92 -23.37
CA ASN A 32 14.64 -44.00 -23.61
C ASN A 32 13.78 -43.32 -22.54
N PHE A 33 13.65 -42.00 -22.68
CA PHE A 33 13.04 -41.15 -21.67
C PHE A 33 11.51 -41.24 -21.72
N ARG A 34 10.90 -41.93 -20.76
CA ARG A 34 9.44 -41.92 -20.52
C ARG A 34 8.98 -40.67 -19.73
N GLY A 35 9.79 -39.63 -19.77
CA GLY A 35 9.68 -38.42 -18.96
C GLY A 35 10.52 -38.45 -17.69
N PHE A 36 10.82 -37.29 -17.13
CA PHE A 36 11.47 -37.22 -15.81
C PHE A 36 10.46 -37.31 -14.68
N THR A 37 10.98 -37.65 -13.50
CA THR A 37 10.26 -37.69 -12.22
C THR A 37 10.95 -36.74 -11.24
N VAL A 38 10.31 -36.43 -10.11
CA VAL A 38 10.94 -35.67 -9.01
C VAL A 38 12.31 -36.25 -8.62
N ARG A 39 12.44 -37.58 -8.59
CA ARG A 39 13.72 -38.25 -8.29
C ARG A 39 14.80 -37.91 -9.32
N ILE A 40 14.45 -37.91 -10.61
CA ILE A 40 15.39 -37.54 -11.69
C ILE A 40 15.79 -36.07 -11.56
N LEU A 41 14.84 -35.18 -11.25
CA LEU A 41 15.13 -33.76 -11.01
C LEU A 41 16.11 -33.59 -9.83
N LYS A 42 15.86 -34.23 -8.68
CA LYS A 42 16.75 -34.16 -7.50
C LYS A 42 18.17 -34.67 -7.79
N ASN A 43 18.28 -35.77 -8.56
CA ASN A 43 19.57 -36.30 -8.98
C ASN A 43 20.30 -35.32 -9.91
N GLU A 44 19.60 -34.74 -10.89
CA GLU A 44 20.21 -33.78 -11.81
C GLU A 44 20.67 -32.51 -11.09
N LEU A 45 19.92 -32.01 -10.10
CA LEU A 45 20.35 -30.90 -9.25
C LEU A 45 21.66 -31.21 -8.48
N ALA A 46 21.84 -32.47 -8.04
CA ALA A 46 23.06 -32.91 -7.38
C ALA A 46 24.22 -33.08 -8.38
N ASP A 47 23.95 -33.67 -9.53
CA ASP A 47 24.95 -33.92 -10.57
C ASP A 47 25.49 -32.62 -11.19
N LEU A 48 24.65 -31.58 -11.27
CA LEU A 48 25.04 -30.21 -11.65
C LEU A 48 25.79 -29.47 -10.53
N GLY A 49 26.00 -30.11 -9.37
CA GLY A 49 26.66 -29.51 -8.22
C GLY A 49 25.85 -28.39 -7.54
N LEU A 50 24.57 -28.22 -7.89
CA LEU A 50 23.75 -27.11 -7.37
C LEU A 50 23.44 -27.29 -5.88
N THR A 51 23.38 -28.53 -5.38
CA THR A 51 23.24 -28.82 -3.95
C THR A 51 24.39 -28.26 -3.10
N THR A 52 25.58 -28.06 -3.69
CA THR A 52 26.72 -27.43 -2.98
C THR A 52 26.57 -25.91 -2.87
N LYS A 53 25.96 -25.26 -3.86
CA LYS A 53 25.74 -23.80 -3.89
C LYS A 53 24.45 -23.39 -3.20
N PHE A 54 23.44 -24.24 -3.33
CA PHE A 54 22.09 -24.10 -2.80
C PHE A 54 21.73 -25.37 -2.03
N PRO A 55 22.13 -25.49 -0.75
CA PRO A 55 21.81 -26.67 0.07
C PRO A 55 20.30 -26.97 0.17
N GLU A 56 19.47 -25.94 0.07
CA GLU A 56 18.01 -26.00 0.12
C GLU A 56 17.34 -26.40 -1.20
N ILE A 57 18.08 -26.47 -2.32
CA ILE A 57 17.48 -26.53 -3.67
C ILE A 57 16.57 -27.73 -3.90
N GLN A 58 16.86 -28.87 -3.26
CA GLN A 58 16.04 -30.07 -3.39
C GLN A 58 14.69 -29.97 -2.68
N ASN A 59 14.51 -29.01 -1.78
CA ASN A 59 13.23 -28.76 -1.10
C ASN A 59 12.19 -28.24 -2.10
N TYR A 60 12.61 -27.47 -3.11
CA TYR A 60 11.71 -26.92 -4.14
C TYR A 60 11.37 -27.91 -5.25
N ALA A 61 12.13 -29.00 -5.39
CA ALA A 61 12.03 -29.91 -6.53
C ALA A 61 10.64 -30.53 -6.69
N GLU A 62 9.94 -30.81 -5.58
CA GLU A 62 8.61 -31.41 -5.61
C GLU A 62 7.54 -30.40 -6.07
N ALA A 63 7.49 -29.21 -5.44
CA ALA A 63 6.56 -28.15 -5.82
C ALA A 63 6.76 -27.71 -7.28
N VAL A 64 8.02 -27.50 -7.68
CA VAL A 64 8.36 -27.14 -9.08
C VAL A 64 7.92 -28.23 -10.06
N TYR A 65 8.17 -29.50 -9.74
CA TYR A 65 7.76 -30.61 -10.62
C TYR A 65 6.24 -30.65 -10.84
N PHE A 66 5.45 -30.48 -9.77
CA PHE A 66 3.99 -30.49 -9.88
C PHE A 66 3.47 -29.31 -10.70
N ASP A 67 4.01 -28.11 -10.50
CA ASP A 67 3.65 -26.92 -11.29
C ASP A 67 3.98 -27.09 -12.77
N VAL A 68 5.16 -27.64 -13.10
CA VAL A 68 5.56 -27.95 -14.48
C VAL A 68 4.57 -28.96 -15.09
N MET A 69 4.20 -29.99 -14.35
CA MET A 69 3.24 -31.00 -14.77
C MET A 69 1.86 -30.39 -15.05
N GLU A 70 1.35 -29.56 -14.14
CA GLU A 70 0.07 -28.88 -14.30
C GLU A 70 0.03 -27.98 -15.54
N ARG A 71 1.11 -27.22 -15.78
CA ARG A 71 1.22 -26.27 -16.89
C ARG A 71 1.28 -26.94 -18.25
N LYS A 72 2.05 -28.03 -18.39
CA LYS A 72 2.30 -28.66 -19.69
C LYS A 72 1.11 -29.49 -20.17
N LYS A 73 0.32 -30.09 -19.25
CA LYS A 73 -0.85 -30.95 -19.58
C LYS A 73 -0.54 -32.12 -20.52
N GLU A 74 0.72 -32.58 -20.56
CA GLU A 74 1.16 -33.71 -21.38
C GLU A 74 1.16 -35.02 -20.57
N ARG A 75 1.33 -36.17 -21.21
CA ARG A 75 1.36 -37.47 -20.51
C ARG A 75 2.69 -37.70 -19.78
N TYR A 76 3.77 -37.05 -20.21
CA TYR A 76 5.12 -37.17 -19.66
C TYR A 76 5.88 -35.85 -19.85
N LEU A 77 6.77 -35.52 -18.91
CA LEU A 77 7.60 -34.31 -18.99
C LEU A 77 8.90 -34.57 -19.74
N ARG A 78 9.19 -33.79 -20.78
CA ARG A 78 10.35 -33.95 -21.66
C ARG A 78 11.61 -33.30 -21.06
N THR A 79 12.75 -33.48 -21.74
CA THR A 79 14.03 -32.89 -21.30
C THR A 79 14.00 -31.36 -21.25
N CYS A 80 13.29 -30.69 -22.15
CA CYS A 80 13.11 -29.23 -22.05
C CYS A 80 12.41 -28.82 -20.75
N ASP A 81 11.44 -29.62 -20.31
CA ASP A 81 10.69 -29.37 -19.08
C ASP A 81 11.57 -29.64 -17.84
N LEU A 82 12.59 -30.50 -17.95
CA LEU A 82 13.60 -30.70 -16.91
C LEU A 82 14.48 -29.46 -16.76
N PHE A 83 14.89 -28.83 -17.87
CA PHE A 83 15.63 -27.58 -17.82
C PHE A 83 14.79 -26.46 -17.20
N ASP A 84 13.52 -26.32 -17.59
CA ASP A 84 12.57 -25.40 -16.96
C ASP A 84 12.52 -25.64 -15.43
N ALA A 85 12.39 -26.90 -15.02
CA ALA A 85 12.34 -27.27 -13.59
C ALA A 85 13.64 -26.93 -12.83
N VAL A 86 14.81 -27.16 -13.43
CA VAL A 86 16.10 -26.80 -12.82
C VAL A 86 16.22 -25.29 -12.64
N GLU A 87 15.86 -24.51 -13.67
CA GLU A 87 15.85 -23.04 -13.61
C GLU A 87 14.93 -22.55 -12.50
N HIS A 88 13.71 -23.09 -12.40
CA HIS A 88 12.77 -22.70 -11.35
C HIS A 88 13.25 -23.08 -9.95
N CYS A 89 13.93 -24.22 -9.77
CA CYS A 89 14.56 -24.54 -8.48
C CYS A 89 15.62 -23.50 -8.09
N GLN A 90 16.45 -23.06 -9.04
CA GLN A 90 17.45 -22.01 -8.81
C GLN A 90 16.82 -20.65 -8.54
N LEU A 91 15.73 -20.30 -9.25
CA LEU A 91 14.99 -19.06 -9.02
C LEU A 91 14.40 -19.03 -7.62
N ASN A 92 13.78 -20.11 -7.14
CA ASN A 92 13.27 -20.19 -5.77
C ASN A 92 14.38 -19.93 -4.74
N CYS A 93 15.52 -20.61 -4.86
CA CYS A 93 16.66 -20.37 -3.97
C CYS A 93 17.11 -18.90 -4.00
N THR A 94 17.17 -18.31 -5.19
CA THR A 94 17.60 -16.92 -5.37
C THR A 94 16.63 -15.94 -4.73
N LEU A 95 15.32 -16.15 -4.91
CA LEU A 95 14.28 -15.28 -4.37
C LEU A 95 14.16 -15.41 -2.85
N GLU A 96 14.31 -16.60 -2.27
CA GLU A 96 14.36 -16.76 -0.80
C GLU A 96 15.59 -16.08 -0.19
N ARG A 97 16.75 -16.19 -0.83
CA ARG A 97 17.99 -15.54 -0.36
C ARG A 97 18.00 -14.03 -0.55
N LEU A 98 17.21 -13.51 -1.51
CA LEU A 98 17.13 -12.09 -1.85
C LEU A 98 15.68 -11.58 -1.74
N PRO A 99 15.17 -11.32 -0.53
CA PRO A 99 13.79 -10.89 -0.31
C PRO A 99 13.41 -9.62 -1.08
N ILE A 100 14.36 -8.71 -1.32
CA ILE A 100 14.14 -7.50 -2.13
C ILE A 100 13.73 -7.87 -3.56
N LEU A 101 14.38 -8.88 -4.15
CA LEU A 101 14.07 -9.36 -5.50
C LEU A 101 12.74 -10.12 -5.50
N LYS A 102 12.47 -10.94 -4.47
CA LYS A 102 11.16 -11.60 -4.27
C LYS A 102 10.01 -10.59 -4.22
N LYS A 103 10.17 -9.51 -3.46
CA LYS A 103 9.21 -8.40 -3.41
C LYS A 103 9.08 -7.67 -4.76
N PHE A 104 10.17 -7.46 -5.48
CA PHE A 104 10.14 -6.87 -6.82
C PHE A 104 9.38 -7.74 -7.84
N VAL A 105 9.55 -9.06 -7.81
CA VAL A 105 8.79 -10.01 -8.65
C VAL A 105 7.30 -9.95 -8.28
N HIS A 106 6.98 -9.91 -6.99
CA HIS A 106 5.60 -9.76 -6.52
C HIS A 106 4.95 -8.45 -7.01
N ASN A 107 5.63 -7.31 -6.86
CA ASN A 107 5.11 -6.01 -7.28
C ASN A 107 4.81 -5.95 -8.79
N GLN A 108 5.53 -6.75 -9.60
CA GLN A 108 5.29 -6.90 -11.03
C GLN A 108 4.21 -7.96 -11.35
N LYS A 109 3.53 -8.50 -10.33
CA LYS A 109 2.57 -9.60 -10.44
C LYS A 109 3.16 -10.85 -11.10
N GLY A 110 4.48 -11.04 -10.94
CA GLY A 110 5.25 -12.08 -11.61
C GLY A 110 5.34 -13.41 -10.86
N CYS A 111 4.82 -13.52 -9.63
CA CYS A 111 5.00 -14.72 -8.79
C CYS A 111 4.53 -16.00 -9.49
N HIS A 112 3.39 -15.95 -10.18
CA HIS A 112 2.84 -17.08 -10.94
C HIS A 112 3.76 -17.58 -12.07
N ARG A 113 4.79 -16.81 -12.47
CA ARG A 113 5.76 -17.24 -13.48
C ARG A 113 6.88 -18.06 -12.88
N VAL A 114 7.05 -18.08 -11.56
CA VAL A 114 8.08 -18.87 -10.88
C VAL A 114 7.40 -20.09 -10.28
N TYR A 115 7.64 -21.27 -10.87
CA TYR A 115 7.06 -22.52 -10.38
C TYR A 115 7.54 -22.84 -8.98
N GLY A 116 6.64 -23.34 -8.12
CA GLY A 116 6.91 -23.69 -6.74
C GLY A 116 7.22 -22.50 -5.82
N LEU A 117 6.98 -21.25 -6.26
CA LEU A 117 7.26 -20.07 -5.43
C LEU A 117 6.16 -19.86 -4.39
N GLU A 118 6.52 -20.06 -3.12
CA GLU A 118 5.71 -19.65 -1.98
C GLU A 118 5.91 -18.16 -1.72
N CYS A 119 4.92 -17.34 -2.10
CA CYS A 119 4.97 -15.90 -1.95
C CYS A 119 4.05 -15.42 -0.82
N GLU A 120 4.65 -15.04 0.30
CA GLU A 120 3.94 -14.50 1.49
C GLU A 120 3.04 -13.29 1.16
N TYR A 121 3.40 -12.51 0.15
CA TYR A 121 2.62 -11.35 -0.30
C TYR A 121 1.43 -11.71 -1.19
N CYS A 122 1.41 -12.92 -1.78
CA CYS A 122 0.29 -13.40 -2.58
C CYS A 122 -0.87 -13.88 -1.71
N ASP A 123 -0.57 -14.57 -0.62
CA ASP A 123 -1.57 -15.09 0.32
C ASP A 123 -1.96 -14.05 1.38
N GLY A 124 -1.00 -13.22 1.79
CA GLY A 124 -1.21 -12.05 2.65
C GLY A 124 -1.30 -10.79 1.80
N GLY A 125 -2.41 -10.63 1.07
CA GLY A 125 -2.60 -9.47 0.20
C GLY A 125 -2.25 -8.16 0.91
N GLU A 126 -1.39 -7.35 0.30
CA GLU A 126 -1.57 -5.90 0.41
C GLU A 126 -2.89 -5.58 -0.29
N ASN A 127 -4.01 -5.86 0.40
CA ASN A 127 -5.33 -5.58 -0.12
C ASN A 127 -5.40 -4.06 -0.35
N PRO A 128 -5.76 -3.60 -1.57
CA PRO A 128 -5.98 -2.18 -1.84
C PRO A 128 -6.92 -1.53 -0.82
N GLU A 129 -7.82 -2.31 -0.22
CA GLU A 129 -8.71 -1.89 0.86
C GLU A 129 -7.97 -1.56 2.15
N THR A 130 -6.88 -2.25 2.49
CA THR A 130 -6.06 -1.94 3.68
C THR A 130 -5.33 -0.62 3.51
N GLN A 131 -4.82 -0.34 2.31
CA GLN A 131 -4.21 0.96 2.00
C GLN A 131 -5.26 2.08 2.00
N LYS A 132 -6.43 1.87 1.39
CA LYS A 132 -7.57 2.79 1.48
C LYS A 132 -8.02 3.02 2.93
N LEU A 133 -8.07 1.99 3.75
CA LEU A 133 -8.45 2.07 5.16
C LEU A 133 -7.46 2.91 5.97
N LEU A 134 -6.15 2.82 5.67
CA LEU A 134 -5.13 3.64 6.30
C LEU A 134 -5.26 5.13 5.92
N VAL A 135 -5.61 5.43 4.66
CA VAL A 135 -5.86 6.81 4.20
C VAL A 135 -7.13 7.36 4.87
N LEU A 136 -8.23 6.61 4.84
CA LEU A 136 -9.50 7.00 5.47
C LEU A 136 -9.36 7.23 6.98
N LYS A 137 -8.57 6.40 7.68
CA LYS A 137 -8.31 6.60 9.11
C LYS A 137 -7.58 7.92 9.40
N LYS A 138 -6.66 8.34 8.53
CA LYS A 138 -5.97 9.63 8.67
C LYS A 138 -6.93 10.79 8.42
N GLU A 139 -7.73 10.71 7.36
CA GLU A 139 -8.73 11.74 7.03
C GLU A 139 -9.77 11.90 8.14
N LEU A 140 -10.26 10.81 8.72
CA LEU A 140 -11.17 10.84 9.87
C LEU A 140 -10.56 11.53 11.09
N ALA A 141 -9.28 11.27 11.37
CA ALA A 141 -8.58 11.90 12.50
C ALA A 141 -8.41 13.42 12.29
N GLU A 142 -8.18 13.87 11.06
CA GLU A 142 -8.12 15.30 10.73
C GLU A 142 -9.49 15.97 10.82
N LEU A 143 -10.53 15.31 10.31
CA LEU A 143 -11.91 15.80 10.41
C LEU A 143 -12.38 15.92 11.87
N GLN A 144 -12.04 14.96 12.74
CA GLN A 144 -12.34 15.05 14.16
C GLN A 144 -11.66 16.24 14.82
N LYS A 145 -10.38 16.48 14.52
CA LYS A 145 -9.66 17.65 15.05
C LYS A 145 -10.28 18.96 14.57
N ALA A 146 -10.69 19.04 13.30
CA ALA A 146 -11.35 20.20 12.75
C ALA A 146 -12.71 20.45 13.42
N HIS A 147 -13.51 19.40 13.60
CA HIS A 147 -14.79 19.46 14.29
C HIS A 147 -14.63 19.93 15.75
N ASP A 148 -13.67 19.38 16.50
CA ASP A 148 -13.39 19.79 17.87
C ASP A 148 -12.99 21.26 17.98
N LYS A 149 -12.23 21.77 16.99
CA LYS A 149 -11.87 23.18 16.91
C LYS A 149 -13.11 24.05 16.70
N ILE A 150 -13.97 23.69 15.74
CA ILE A 150 -15.22 24.40 15.46
C ILE A 150 -16.13 24.41 16.70
N CYS A 151 -16.28 23.28 17.38
CA CYS A 151 -17.07 23.22 18.62
C CYS A 151 -16.54 24.13 19.71
N LYS A 152 -15.20 24.25 19.87
CA LYS A 152 -14.60 25.18 20.83
C LYS A 152 -14.88 26.63 20.46
N GLU A 153 -14.71 26.99 19.18
CA GLU A 153 -15.02 28.34 18.68
C GLU A 153 -16.50 28.70 18.86
N TYR A 154 -17.41 27.77 18.58
CA TYR A 154 -18.84 27.99 18.77
C TYR A 154 -19.20 28.19 20.25
N ARG A 155 -18.63 27.39 21.16
CA ARG A 155 -18.80 27.57 22.61
C ARG A 155 -18.23 28.90 23.11
N GLN A 156 -17.19 29.41 22.47
CA GLN A 156 -16.63 30.72 22.80
C GLN A 156 -17.56 31.84 22.35
N LYS A 157 -17.97 31.84 21.08
CA LYS A 157 -18.92 32.81 20.53
C LYS A 157 -20.25 32.82 21.27
N SER A 158 -20.77 31.65 21.66
CA SER A 158 -22.01 31.57 22.44
C SER A 158 -21.89 32.21 23.83
N ARG A 159 -20.70 32.19 24.44
CA ARG A 159 -20.45 32.88 25.71
C ARG A 159 -20.34 34.39 25.51
N GLU A 160 -19.61 34.83 24.48
CA GLU A 160 -19.50 36.24 24.11
C GLU A 160 -20.88 36.85 23.79
N ILE A 161 -21.74 36.13 23.07
CA ILE A 161 -23.12 36.58 22.78
C ILE A 161 -23.92 36.76 24.08
N GLN A 162 -23.83 35.81 25.03
CA GLN A 162 -24.54 35.92 26.31
C GLN A 162 -24.03 37.08 27.18
N GLU A 163 -22.74 37.40 27.11
CA GLU A 163 -22.16 38.56 27.81
C GLU A 163 -22.65 39.87 27.20
N LEU A 164 -22.63 39.99 25.86
CA LEU A 164 -23.14 41.15 25.14
C LEU A 164 -24.65 41.37 25.36
N GLU A 165 -25.44 40.30 25.43
CA GLU A 165 -26.88 40.39 25.75
C GLU A 165 -27.12 40.96 27.15
N LYS A 166 -26.31 40.59 28.15
CA LYS A 166 -26.38 41.12 29.52
C LYS A 166 -25.92 42.57 29.61
N GLU A 167 -24.89 42.96 28.85
CA GLU A 167 -24.39 44.33 28.81
C GLU A 167 -25.36 45.30 28.11
N ASN A 168 -26.09 44.81 27.10
CA ASN A 168 -27.10 45.59 26.39
C ASN A 168 -28.45 45.69 27.14
N GLU A 169 -28.73 44.79 28.09
CA GLU A 169 -29.94 44.82 28.92
C GLU A 169 -30.23 46.18 29.60
N PRO A 170 -29.26 46.85 30.26
CA PRO A 170 -29.46 48.18 30.85
C PRO A 170 -29.56 49.32 29.82
N VAL A 171 -29.01 49.14 28.62
CA VAL A 171 -29.13 50.13 27.52
C VAL A 171 -30.54 50.08 26.92
N VAL A 172 -31.06 48.88 26.69
CA VAL A 172 -32.44 48.66 26.24
C VAL A 172 -33.46 49.13 27.28
N LYS A 173 -33.18 48.95 28.58
CA LYS A 173 -34.02 49.50 29.66
C LYS A 173 -33.99 51.04 29.69
N ARG A 174 -32.85 51.67 29.39
CA ARG A 174 -32.73 53.14 29.27
C ARG A 174 -33.52 53.68 28.09
N MET A 175 -33.38 53.09 26.90
CA MET A 175 -34.15 53.50 25.72
C MET A 175 -35.67 53.42 25.93
N LYS A 176 -36.15 52.41 26.67
CA LYS A 176 -37.58 52.28 27.01
C LYS A 176 -38.08 53.30 28.06
N LEU A 177 -37.19 53.78 28.94
CA LEU A 177 -37.47 54.88 29.85
C LEU A 177 -37.50 56.22 29.09
N ASP A 178 -36.63 56.35 28.08
CA ASP A 178 -36.54 57.52 27.23
C ASP A 178 -37.80 57.68 26.35
N ASP A 179 -38.29 56.59 25.73
CA ASP A 179 -39.56 56.58 24.98
C ASP A 179 -40.79 56.84 25.88
N SER A 180 -40.71 56.51 27.18
CA SER A 180 -41.80 56.71 28.14
C SER A 180 -41.92 58.15 28.64
N TYR A 181 -40.84 58.92 28.68
CA TYR A 181 -40.90 60.34 29.08
C TYR A 181 -41.36 61.22 27.91
N GLU A 182 -41.02 60.89 26.66
CA GLU A 182 -41.51 61.63 25.49
C GLU A 182 -43.04 61.53 25.35
N LEU A 183 -43.62 60.35 25.62
CA LEU A 183 -45.08 60.15 25.61
C LEU A 183 -45.84 60.88 26.72
N SER A 184 -45.18 61.31 27.81
CA SER A 184 -45.83 62.02 28.92
C SER A 184 -45.76 63.55 28.79
N ILE A 185 -44.88 64.08 27.94
CA ILE A 185 -44.79 65.52 27.63
C ILE A 185 -45.93 65.95 26.68
N ASP A 186 -46.32 65.09 25.74
CA ASP A 186 -47.38 65.36 24.75
C ASP A 186 -48.83 65.37 25.33
N ASP A 187 -49.00 64.89 26.57
CA ASP A 187 -50.29 64.86 27.28
C ASP A 187 -50.45 66.05 28.25
N GLU A 188 -49.35 66.64 28.75
CA GLU A 188 -49.38 67.85 29.57
C GLU A 188 -49.63 69.13 28.73
N GLU A 189 -49.16 69.19 27.49
CA GLU A 189 -49.43 70.33 26.59
C GLU A 189 -50.87 70.38 26.03
N ARG A 190 -51.64 69.28 26.11
CA ARG A 190 -53.05 69.24 25.65
C ARG A 190 -54.08 69.61 26.72
N ASN A 191 -53.70 69.74 27.98
CA ASN A 191 -54.59 70.04 29.11
C ASN A 191 -54.29 71.38 29.81
N ALA A 192 -53.65 72.33 29.13
CA ALA A 192 -53.57 73.70 29.63
C ALA A 192 -54.95 74.40 29.55
N PRO A 193 -55.50 74.94 30.65
CA PRO A 193 -56.80 75.62 30.61
C PRO A 193 -56.69 76.90 29.79
N SER A 194 -57.55 77.04 28.78
CA SER A 194 -57.75 78.28 28.04
C SER A 194 -58.38 79.33 28.96
N THR A 195 -57.54 80.16 29.57
CA THR A 195 -57.99 81.38 30.23
C THR A 195 -58.34 82.42 29.17
N SER A 196 -59.63 82.56 28.92
CA SER A 196 -60.24 83.80 28.42
C SER A 196 -59.85 84.98 29.32
N ASN A 197 -59.62 86.15 28.72
CA ASN A 197 -60.09 87.49 29.16
C ASN A 197 -59.32 88.58 28.36
N LEU A 198 -60.01 89.29 27.47
CA LEU A 198 -60.62 90.63 27.66
C LEU A 198 -59.60 91.77 27.57
N SER A 199 -59.58 92.47 26.43
CA SER A 199 -59.84 93.92 26.27
C SER A 199 -59.79 94.30 24.79
#